data_AF-A0A3B5M229-F1
#
_entry.id   AF-A0A3B5M229-F1
#
_cell.length_a   1.000
_cell.length_b   1.000
_cell.length_c   1.000
_cell.angle_alpha   90.00
_cell.angle_beta   90.00
_cell.angle_gamma   90.00
#
_symmetry.space_group_name_H-M   'P 1'
#
loop_
_entity.id
_entity.type
_entity.pdbx_description
1 polymer ?
#
loop_
_entity_poly.entity_id
_entity_poly.type
_entity_poly.pdbx_seq_one_letter_code
_entity_poly.pdbx_strand_id
1 'polypeptide(L)'
;IRVVCQCRSGFTGTLCETNIDDCAGNPCRNAGTCLDGINDFSCSCTLGFSGKDCSARTSPCDFFPCSNGGRCYTHFSGPVCQCPPGFMGARCEYSFSIPSPRPPDGGDASPALIAAVALGLVTLSLLVCAAIHVLRQLRRGRKLAVMSRSVKNDLETVNNRSAVIER
;
A
#
# COMPACT_ATOMS: atom_id res chain seq x y z
N ILE A 1 -17.61 65.87 -62.17
CA ILE A 1 -18.31 64.86 -61.35
C ILE A 1 -17.28 64.24 -60.43
N ARG A 2 -17.43 64.38 -59.10
CA ARG A 2 -16.57 63.68 -58.15
C ARG A 2 -17.23 62.34 -57.84
N VAL A 3 -16.55 61.24 -58.13
CA VAL A 3 -17.03 59.89 -57.79
C VAL A 3 -16.53 59.58 -56.38
N VAL A 4 -17.44 59.28 -55.47
CA VAL A 4 -17.14 58.80 -54.12
C VAL A 4 -17.87 57.48 -53.95
N CYS A 5 -17.13 56.43 -53.63
CA CYS A 5 -17.70 55.12 -53.35
C CYS A 5 -18.30 55.08 -51.94
N GLN A 6 -19.44 54.41 -51.78
CA GLN A 6 -19.95 54.06 -50.46
C GLN A 6 -19.26 52.78 -50.00
N CYS A 7 -18.41 52.89 -48.99
CA CYS A 7 -17.60 51.77 -48.52
C CYS A 7 -18.40 50.80 -47.66
N ARG A 8 -18.04 49.51 -47.79
CA ARG A 8 -18.47 48.49 -46.83
C ARG A 8 -17.77 48.74 -45.49
N SER A 9 -18.36 48.24 -44.41
CA SER A 9 -17.76 48.29 -43.07
C SER A 9 -16.35 47.72 -43.09
N GLY A 10 -15.42 48.39 -42.41
CA GLY A 10 -13.99 48.05 -42.39
C GLY A 10 -13.14 48.71 -43.48
N PHE A 11 -13.72 49.39 -44.48
CA PHE A 11 -12.96 50.03 -45.55
C PHE A 11 -13.14 51.54 -45.60
N THR A 12 -12.11 52.24 -46.06
CA THR A 12 -12.06 53.69 -46.28
C THR A 12 -11.28 54.03 -47.56
N GLY A 13 -11.20 55.32 -47.89
CA GLY A 13 -10.61 55.82 -49.14
C GLY A 13 -11.66 56.22 -50.16
N THR A 14 -11.22 56.93 -51.21
CA THR A 14 -12.15 57.42 -52.25
C THR A 14 -12.79 56.29 -53.06
N LEU A 15 -12.08 55.17 -53.18
CA LEU A 15 -12.48 53.96 -53.90
C LEU A 15 -12.62 52.76 -52.95
N CYS A 16 -12.64 52.99 -51.63
CA CYS A 16 -12.74 51.94 -50.60
C CYS A 16 -11.56 50.95 -50.64
N GLU A 17 -10.39 51.42 -51.05
CA GLU A 17 -9.17 50.64 -51.26
C GLU A 17 -8.38 50.38 -49.98
N THR A 18 -8.66 51.13 -48.90
CA THR A 18 -7.89 51.08 -47.66
C THR A 18 -8.67 50.30 -46.60
N ASN A 19 -8.08 49.25 -46.05
CA ASN A 19 -8.60 48.61 -44.85
C ASN A 19 -8.39 49.53 -43.65
N ILE A 20 -9.41 49.69 -42.81
CA ILE A 20 -9.29 50.44 -41.56
C ILE A 20 -8.45 49.60 -40.61
N ASP A 21 -7.42 50.21 -40.01
CA ASP A 21 -6.58 49.54 -39.03
C ASP A 21 -7.35 49.34 -37.71
N ASP A 22 -7.86 48.13 -37.52
CA ASP A 22 -8.61 47.72 -36.33
C ASP A 22 -7.67 47.56 -35.11
N CYS A 23 -6.35 47.59 -35.31
CA CYS A 23 -5.33 47.52 -34.27
C CYS A 23 -4.85 48.89 -33.77
N ALA A 24 -5.22 50.00 -34.42
CA ALA A 24 -4.76 51.35 -34.06
C ALA A 24 -5.04 51.73 -32.59
N GLY A 25 -6.08 51.15 -31.98
CA GLY A 25 -6.44 51.35 -30.58
C GLY A 25 -5.65 50.51 -29.57
N ASN A 26 -4.71 49.67 -30.00
CA ASN A 26 -4.06 48.65 -29.19
C ASN A 26 -5.05 47.80 -28.37
N PRO A 27 -6.01 47.12 -29.01
CA PRO A 27 -7.06 46.40 -28.31
C PRO A 27 -6.54 45.20 -27.51
N CYS A 28 -5.41 44.60 -27.92
CA CYS A 28 -4.82 43.45 -27.23
C CYS A 28 -4.10 43.85 -25.94
N ARG A 29 -4.51 43.26 -24.81
CA ARG A 29 -3.92 43.45 -23.49
C ARG A 29 -2.76 42.49 -23.24
N ASN A 30 -2.07 42.67 -22.11
CA ASN A 30 -1.05 41.75 -21.59
C ASN A 30 0.05 41.38 -22.61
N ALA A 31 0.51 42.38 -23.37
CA ALA A 31 1.51 42.22 -24.43
C ALA A 31 1.12 41.22 -25.54
N GLY A 32 -0.18 41.01 -25.76
CA GLY A 32 -0.67 40.28 -26.92
C GLY A 32 -0.40 41.03 -28.23
N THR A 33 -0.14 40.29 -29.30
CA THR A 33 0.09 40.86 -30.63
C THR A 33 -1.24 41.02 -31.36
N CYS A 34 -1.54 42.24 -31.81
CA CYS A 34 -2.73 42.53 -32.59
C CYS A 34 -2.52 42.16 -34.06
N LEU A 35 -3.55 41.54 -34.64
CA LEU A 35 -3.64 41.21 -36.05
C LEU A 35 -4.86 41.93 -36.62
N ASP A 36 -4.60 42.83 -37.57
CA ASP A 36 -5.61 43.59 -38.29
C ASP A 36 -6.49 42.64 -39.13
N GLY A 37 -7.79 42.85 -39.09
CA GLY A 37 -8.79 42.09 -39.82
C GLY A 37 -9.66 43.03 -40.66
N ILE A 38 -10.84 42.59 -41.08
CA ILE A 38 -11.78 43.44 -41.82
C ILE A 38 -12.93 43.78 -40.88
N ASN A 39 -12.97 45.03 -40.41
CA ASN A 39 -13.96 45.49 -39.43
C ASN A 39 -13.94 44.62 -38.15
N ASP A 40 -12.78 44.03 -37.86
CA ASP A 40 -12.53 43.22 -36.68
C ASP A 40 -11.01 43.05 -36.48
N PHE A 41 -10.61 42.67 -35.28
CA PHE A 41 -9.23 42.34 -34.96
C PHE A 41 -9.15 40.95 -34.31
N SER A 42 -7.96 40.36 -34.36
CA SER A 42 -7.65 39.18 -33.54
C SER A 42 -6.38 39.41 -32.73
N CYS A 43 -6.31 38.83 -31.54
CA CYS A 43 -5.15 38.94 -30.67
C CYS A 43 -4.46 37.59 -30.53
N SER A 44 -3.14 37.57 -30.76
CA SER A 44 -2.27 36.48 -30.37
C SER A 44 -1.82 36.71 -28.92
N CYS A 45 -2.40 35.96 -27.99
CA CYS A 45 -2.16 36.16 -26.56
C CYS A 45 -0.84 35.56 -26.10
N THR A 46 -0.22 36.23 -25.13
CA THR A 46 0.95 35.71 -24.41
C THR A 46 0.57 34.54 -23.51
N LEU A 47 1.57 33.74 -23.14
CA LEU A 47 1.37 32.56 -22.30
C LEU A 47 0.66 32.96 -20.98
N GLY A 48 -0.41 32.25 -20.64
CA GLY A 48 -1.20 32.51 -19.43
C GLY A 48 -2.32 33.54 -19.62
N PHE A 49 -2.63 33.95 -20.84
CA PHE A 49 -3.78 34.80 -21.16
C PHE A 49 -4.63 34.22 -22.30
N SER A 50 -5.91 34.60 -22.33
CA SER A 50 -6.89 34.20 -23.35
C SER A 50 -8.00 35.25 -23.49
N GLY A 51 -8.96 34.98 -24.38
CA GLY A 51 -10.04 35.90 -24.73
C GLY A 51 -9.71 36.76 -25.96
N LYS A 52 -10.72 37.43 -26.53
CA LYS A 52 -10.60 38.21 -27.77
C LYS A 52 -9.53 39.30 -27.67
N ASP A 53 -9.38 39.90 -26.51
CA ASP A 53 -8.43 40.99 -26.21
C ASP A 53 -7.31 40.56 -25.25
N CYS A 54 -7.14 39.27 -25.00
CA CYS A 54 -6.17 38.72 -24.04
C CYS A 54 -6.34 39.24 -22.60
N SER A 55 -7.53 39.69 -22.21
CA SER A 55 -7.80 40.19 -20.85
C SER A 55 -7.97 39.08 -19.81
N ALA A 56 -8.42 37.89 -20.23
CA ALA A 56 -8.65 36.78 -19.31
C ALA A 56 -7.32 36.11 -18.96
N ARG A 57 -7.06 35.89 -17.66
CA ARG A 57 -5.95 35.05 -17.22
C ARG A 57 -6.33 33.59 -17.41
N THR A 58 -5.42 32.84 -18.01
CA THR A 58 -5.53 31.40 -18.17
C THR A 58 -4.60 30.74 -17.16
N SER A 59 -5.15 29.94 -16.26
CA SER A 59 -4.34 29.16 -15.33
C SER A 59 -4.02 27.80 -15.95
N PRO A 60 -2.79 27.27 -15.77
CA PRO A 60 -2.52 25.86 -16.05
C PRO A 60 -3.46 24.90 -15.29
N CYS A 61 -4.05 25.36 -14.19
CA CYS A 61 -5.05 24.61 -13.42
C CYS A 61 -6.40 24.45 -14.14
N ASP A 62 -6.72 25.30 -15.13
CA ASP A 62 -7.97 25.22 -15.90
C ASP A 62 -7.96 23.97 -16.80
N PHE A 63 -6.79 23.59 -17.31
CA PHE A 63 -6.60 22.41 -18.16
C PHE A 63 -6.18 21.17 -17.36
N PHE A 64 -5.64 21.35 -16.15
CA PHE A 64 -5.22 20.27 -15.27
C PHE A 64 -5.94 20.36 -13.90
N PRO A 65 -7.28 20.20 -13.86
CA PRO A 65 -8.01 20.38 -12.61
C PRO A 65 -7.79 19.18 -11.68
N CYS A 66 -7.60 19.49 -10.40
CA CYS A 66 -7.50 18.50 -9.32
C CYS A 66 -8.87 17.88 -9.01
N SER A 67 -8.89 16.58 -8.77
CA SER A 67 -10.06 15.78 -8.40
C SER A 67 -10.21 15.73 -6.87
N ASN A 68 -11.34 15.19 -6.41
CA ASN A 68 -11.57 14.85 -5.00
C ASN A 68 -11.32 16.00 -4.00
N GLY A 69 -11.60 17.24 -4.40
CA GLY A 69 -11.40 18.42 -3.56
C GLY A 69 -9.93 18.85 -3.41
N GLY A 70 -9.03 18.35 -4.24
CA GLY A 70 -7.64 18.82 -4.29
C GLY A 70 -7.53 20.28 -4.69
N ARG A 71 -6.53 20.97 -4.12
CA ARG A 71 -6.29 22.40 -4.39
C ARG A 71 -5.18 22.54 -5.42
N CYS A 72 -5.48 23.21 -6.54
CA CYS A 72 -4.51 23.46 -7.60
C CYS A 72 -3.73 24.76 -7.35
N TYR A 73 -2.45 24.75 -7.68
CA TYR A 73 -1.61 25.95 -7.75
C TYR A 73 -0.65 25.84 -8.92
N THR A 74 -0.29 27.00 -9.48
CA THR A 74 0.71 27.10 -10.54
C THR A 74 2.10 27.09 -9.92
N HIS A 75 2.95 26.17 -10.37
CA HIS A 75 4.34 26.05 -9.97
C HIS A 75 5.26 26.26 -11.18
N PHE A 76 6.56 26.51 -10.96
CA PHE A 76 7.51 26.75 -12.07
C PHE A 76 7.64 25.55 -13.00
N SER A 77 7.36 24.34 -12.50
CA SER A 77 7.39 23.08 -13.25
C SER A 77 6.05 22.72 -13.91
N GLY A 78 5.00 23.55 -13.76
CA GLY A 78 3.65 23.27 -14.24
C GLY A 78 2.58 23.31 -13.15
N PRO A 79 1.32 22.90 -13.45
CA PRO A 79 0.25 22.81 -12.45
C PRO A 79 0.55 21.70 -11.45
N VAL A 80 0.33 21.97 -10.15
CA VAL A 80 0.50 20.98 -9.08
C VAL A 80 -0.76 20.93 -8.23
N CYS A 81 -1.18 19.72 -7.88
CA CYS A 81 -2.31 19.46 -6.99
C CYS A 81 -1.85 19.11 -5.59
N GLN A 82 -2.33 19.85 -4.59
CA GLN A 82 -2.26 19.45 -3.19
C GLN A 82 -3.46 18.56 -2.87
N CYS A 83 -3.20 17.27 -2.66
CA CYS A 83 -4.24 16.29 -2.39
C CYS A 83 -4.69 16.32 -0.92
N PRO A 84 -6.00 16.18 -0.66
CA PRO A 84 -6.49 15.97 0.69
C PRO A 84 -6.01 14.62 1.25
N PRO A 85 -6.04 14.42 2.57
CA PRO A 85 -5.74 13.13 3.19
C PRO A 85 -6.55 11.99 2.56
N GLY A 86 -5.88 10.88 2.26
CA GLY A 86 -6.50 9.71 1.63
C GLY A 86 -6.63 9.79 0.11
N PHE A 87 -6.08 10.82 -0.56
CA PHE A 87 -6.02 10.88 -2.02
C PHE A 87 -4.58 11.05 -2.52
N MET A 88 -4.31 10.55 -3.73
CA MET A 88 -3.02 10.63 -4.40
C MET A 88 -3.17 10.65 -5.92
N GLY A 89 -2.03 10.76 -6.61
CA GLY A 89 -1.97 10.93 -8.06
C GLY A 89 -1.69 12.38 -8.43
N ALA A 90 -1.35 12.62 -9.71
CA ALA A 90 -1.01 13.96 -10.17
C ALA A 90 -2.22 14.91 -10.10
N ARG A 91 -3.43 14.37 -10.17
CA ARG A 91 -4.71 15.10 -10.08
C ARG A 91 -5.53 14.66 -8.86
N CYS A 92 -4.94 14.00 -7.87
CA CYS A 92 -5.67 13.48 -6.71
C CYS A 92 -6.82 12.52 -7.08
N GLU A 93 -6.71 11.83 -8.21
CA GLU A 93 -7.75 10.96 -8.79
C GLU A 93 -7.88 9.62 -8.07
N TYR A 94 -6.84 9.19 -7.34
CA TYR A 94 -6.82 7.91 -6.65
C TYR A 94 -7.13 8.10 -5.17
N SER A 95 -8.05 7.30 -4.62
CA SER A 95 -8.27 7.21 -3.18
C SER A 95 -7.44 6.07 -2.59
N PHE A 96 -6.75 6.34 -1.50
CA PHE A 96 -6.16 5.31 -0.67
C PHE A 96 -7.27 4.80 0.22
N SER A 97 -7.95 3.74 -0.20
CA SER A 97 -8.57 2.86 0.77
C SER A 97 -7.42 2.24 1.57
N ILE A 98 -6.97 2.93 2.63
CA ILE A 98 -6.21 2.27 3.70
C ILE A 98 -7.14 1.12 4.11
N PRO A 99 -6.80 -0.17 3.89
CA PRO A 99 -7.47 -1.22 4.63
C PRO A 99 -7.19 -0.85 6.07
N SER A 100 -8.23 -0.48 6.83
CA SER A 100 -8.13 -0.11 8.25
C SER A 100 -7.06 -1.00 8.87
N PRO A 101 -5.99 -0.44 9.50
CA PRO A 101 -4.88 -1.25 9.96
C PRO A 101 -5.48 -2.38 10.78
N ARG A 102 -5.41 -3.60 10.24
CA ARG A 102 -5.71 -4.77 11.03
C ARG A 102 -4.78 -4.63 12.23
N PRO A 103 -5.28 -4.64 13.47
CA PRO A 103 -4.40 -4.65 14.63
C PRO A 103 -3.34 -5.72 14.35
N PRO A 104 -2.06 -5.48 14.68
CA PRO A 104 -1.02 -6.46 14.43
C PRO A 104 -1.56 -7.78 14.96
N ASP A 105 -1.74 -8.74 14.04
CA ASP A 105 -2.09 -10.10 14.42
C ASP A 105 -0.90 -10.53 15.28
N GLY A 106 -1.05 -10.33 16.60
CA GLY A 106 -0.20 -10.95 17.59
C GLY A 106 -0.20 -12.41 17.18
N GLY A 107 1.00 -12.98 17.04
CA GLY A 107 1.16 -14.38 16.76
C GLY A 107 0.61 -15.19 17.93
N ASP A 108 -0.72 -15.25 18.04
CA ASP A 108 -1.43 -16.13 18.94
C ASP A 108 -1.25 -17.50 18.30
N ALA A 109 -0.26 -18.22 18.81
CA ALA A 109 -0.20 -19.66 18.60
C ALA A 109 -1.61 -20.19 18.89
N SER A 110 -2.26 -20.72 17.85
CA SER A 110 -3.64 -21.22 17.95
C SER A 110 -3.79 -22.00 19.26
N PRO A 111 -4.82 -21.73 20.09
CA PRO A 111 -4.99 -22.43 21.37
C PRO A 111 -5.01 -23.97 21.21
N ALA A 112 -5.34 -24.45 20.00
CA ALA A 112 -5.20 -25.85 19.59
C ALA A 112 -3.75 -26.37 19.61
N LEU A 113 -2.77 -25.57 19.22
CA LEU A 113 -1.35 -25.96 19.19
C LEU A 113 -0.79 -26.08 20.62
N ILE A 114 -1.13 -25.13 21.49
CA ILE A 114 -0.71 -25.17 22.91
C ILE A 114 -1.32 -26.40 23.60
N ALA A 115 -2.61 -26.68 23.36
CA ALA A 115 -3.27 -27.87 23.88
C ALA A 115 -2.63 -29.16 23.37
N ALA A 116 -2.28 -29.24 22.08
CA ALA A 116 -1.62 -30.41 21.50
C ALA A 116 -0.24 -30.69 22.11
N VAL A 117 0.58 -29.65 22.31
CA VAL A 117 1.90 -29.78 22.94
C VAL A 117 1.77 -30.24 24.40
N ALA A 118 0.82 -29.65 25.16
CA ALA A 118 0.60 -30.03 26.54
C ALA A 118 0.16 -31.50 26.68
N LEU A 119 -0.77 -31.97 25.83
CA LEU A 119 -1.21 -33.36 25.82
C LEU A 119 -0.07 -34.31 25.42
N GLY A 120 0.78 -33.92 24.48
CA GLY A 120 1.98 -34.67 24.10
C GLY A 120 2.97 -34.86 25.25
N LEU A 121 3.24 -33.81 26.03
CA LEU A 121 4.15 -33.89 27.18
C LEU A 121 3.58 -34.75 28.32
N VAL A 122 2.28 -34.65 28.60
CA VAL A 122 1.62 -35.46 29.64
C VAL A 122 1.64 -36.94 29.26
N THR A 123 1.30 -37.27 28.01
CA THR A 123 1.32 -38.67 27.54
C THR A 123 2.73 -39.26 27.58
N LEU A 124 3.75 -38.52 27.14
CA LEU A 124 5.15 -38.96 27.23
C LEU A 124 5.58 -39.19 28.69
N SER A 125 5.21 -38.29 29.58
CA SER A 125 5.53 -38.39 31.01
C SER A 125 4.90 -39.63 31.66
N LEU A 126 3.63 -39.93 31.32
CA LEU A 126 2.94 -41.12 31.81
C LEU A 126 3.56 -42.42 31.27
N LEU A 127 3.94 -42.46 29.99
CA LEU A 127 4.61 -43.61 29.38
C LEU A 127 5.97 -43.87 30.03
N VAL A 128 6.76 -42.82 30.27
CA VAL A 128 8.05 -42.91 30.97
C VAL A 128 7.84 -43.40 32.40
N CYS A 129 6.85 -42.88 33.13
CA CYS A 129 6.53 -43.35 34.49
C CYS A 129 6.12 -44.83 34.50
N ALA A 130 5.24 -45.24 33.59
CA ALA A 130 4.82 -46.63 33.45
C ALA A 130 6.01 -47.55 33.14
N ALA A 131 6.88 -47.16 32.20
CA ALA A 131 8.10 -47.89 31.87
C ALA A 131 9.02 -48.02 33.08
N ILE A 132 9.23 -46.95 33.84
CA ILE A 132 10.03 -46.99 35.09
C ILE A 132 9.38 -47.92 36.11
N HIS A 133 8.05 -47.91 36.26
CA HIS A 133 7.35 -48.83 37.16
C HIS A 133 7.53 -50.28 36.72
N VAL A 134 7.35 -50.60 35.44
CA VAL A 134 7.58 -51.95 34.91
C VAL A 134 9.04 -52.37 35.12
N LEU A 135 10.01 -51.51 34.82
CA LEU A 135 11.43 -51.80 35.06
C LEU A 135 11.73 -52.01 36.54
N ARG A 136 11.11 -51.24 37.45
CA ARG A 136 11.23 -51.45 38.90
C ARG A 136 10.61 -52.77 39.34
N GLN A 137 9.45 -53.15 38.78
CA GLN A 137 8.80 -54.44 39.06
C GLN A 137 9.63 -55.61 38.53
N LEU A 138 10.18 -55.51 37.32
CA LEU A 138 11.09 -56.50 36.76
C LEU A 138 12.40 -56.61 37.58
N ARG A 139 12.94 -55.49 38.06
CA ARG A 139 14.10 -55.49 38.97
C ARG A 139 13.78 -56.12 40.33
N ARG A 140 12.58 -55.86 40.89
CA ARG A 140 12.10 -56.51 42.13
C ARG A 140 11.91 -58.01 41.93
N GLY A 141 11.27 -58.43 40.84
CA GLY A 141 11.09 -59.84 40.47
C GLY A 141 12.43 -60.56 40.26
N ARG A 142 13.39 -59.91 39.57
CA ARG A 142 14.77 -60.44 39.43
C ARG A 142 15.49 -60.56 40.77
N LYS A 143 15.39 -59.56 41.67
CA LYS A 143 15.97 -59.66 43.02
C LYS A 143 15.36 -60.82 43.82
N LEU A 144 14.03 -61.01 43.74
CA LEU A 144 13.35 -62.11 44.42
C LEU A 144 13.75 -63.48 43.86
N ALA A 145 13.88 -63.59 42.54
CA ALA A 145 14.36 -64.82 41.87
C ALA A 145 15.82 -65.15 42.20
N VAL A 146 16.71 -64.14 42.29
CA VAL A 146 18.10 -64.33 42.72
C VAL A 146 18.18 -64.76 44.19
N MET A 147 17.39 -64.13 45.06
CA MET A 147 17.35 -64.50 46.48
C MET A 147 16.81 -65.92 46.68
N SER A 148 15.77 -66.32 45.94
CA SER A 148 15.23 -67.69 45.95
C SER A 148 16.25 -68.73 45.45
N ARG A 149 17.05 -68.41 44.42
CA ARG A 149 18.15 -69.28 43.95
C ARG A 149 19.28 -69.40 44.98
N SER A 150 19.66 -68.30 45.65
CA SER A 150 20.67 -68.34 46.71
C SER A 150 20.24 -69.27 47.84
N VAL A 151 19.00 -69.11 48.34
CA VAL A 151 18.45 -69.97 49.40
C VAL A 151 18.41 -71.43 48.98
N LYS A 152 18.06 -71.72 47.72
CA LYS A 152 18.06 -73.09 47.20
C LYS A 152 19.47 -73.71 47.18
N ASN A 153 20.47 -72.93 46.75
CA ASN A 153 21.87 -73.39 46.74
C ASN A 153 22.42 -73.60 48.16
N ASP A 154 22.03 -72.75 49.13
CA ASP A 154 22.41 -72.90 50.53
C ASP A 154 21.80 -74.18 51.14
N LEU A 155 20.53 -74.47 50.84
CA LEU A 155 19.86 -75.69 51.29
C LEU A 155 20.49 -76.96 50.72
N GLU A 156 20.85 -76.95 49.43
CA GLU A 156 21.57 -78.07 48.80
C GLU A 156 22.95 -78.29 49.44
N THR A 157 23.64 -77.22 49.84
CA THR A 157 24.94 -77.31 50.54
C THR A 157 24.81 -77.94 51.93
N VAL A 158 23.77 -77.58 52.69
CA VAL A 158 23.47 -78.19 54.00
C VAL A 158 23.09 -79.66 53.84
N ASN A 159 22.24 -79.98 52.87
CA ASN A 159 21.83 -81.37 52.60
C ASN A 159 23.04 -82.25 52.22
N ASN A 160 23.94 -81.71 51.38
CA ASN A 160 25.14 -82.45 50.95
C ASN A 160 26.18 -82.59 52.07
N ARG A 161 26.26 -81.63 53.01
CA ARG A 161 27.10 -81.76 54.23
C ARG A 161 26.54 -82.79 55.22
N SER A 162 25.22 -82.89 55.33
CA SER A 162 24.56 -83.87 56.20
C SER A 162 24.83 -85.31 55.75
N ALA A 163 24.86 -85.54 54.42
CA ALA A 163 25.17 -86.84 53.82
C ALA A 163 26.63 -87.32 54.00
N VAL A 164 27.56 -86.43 54.37
CA VAL A 164 28.97 -86.78 54.62
C VAL A 164 29.20 -87.22 56.07
N ILE A 165 28.30 -86.91 57.00
CA ILE A 165 28.43 -87.25 58.42
C ILE A 165 27.89 -88.67 58.72
N GLU A 166 27.18 -89.30 57.78
CA GLU A 166 26.67 -90.69 57.89
C GLU A 166 27.58 -91.75 57.20
N ARG A 167 28.91 -91.56 57.21
CA ARG A 167 29.89 -92.61 56.89
C ARG A 167 30.93 -92.78 57.98
#